data_AF-A0A1I8BJF0-F1
#
_entry.id   AF-A0A1I8BJF0-F1
#
_cell.length_a   1.000
_cell.length_b   1.000
_cell.length_c   1.000
_cell.angle_alpha   90.00
_cell.angle_beta   90.00
_cell.angle_gamma   90.00
#
_symmetry.space_group_name_H-M   'P 1'
#
loop_
_entity.id
_entity.type
_entity.pdbx_description
1 polymer ?
#
loop_
_entity_poly.entity_id
_entity_poly.type
_entity_poly.pdbx_seq_one_letter_code
_entity_poly.pdbx_strand_id
1 'polypeptide(L)'
;MNKINRICVIPLFTNYGCLHQIRNSYNYPVTFEKVVFPPDGKFQLPTMPPEPVYDEALGEVKKKLNKRMIEARGYEPIHTEDHVNKMLKKDQFAIWRVDAPWLPRTQRLKGTKRGGGKGPIHHFETPVRGGRIVLEVGGYILEAEARAQLMPCLQRFPFPVEFVSEELLQRRREVDVKIKDQNENKFDWDTVIKYNMQVIEIVALTLLAMISSIEDHCKYKRRLELNFRLTFPFSVLHMILFNTFVICSTLYMVIGTYLFDLSGRRRSCKLGEISFQTKAFCCVGQFVSLVFALYFFYRHNRYCESGMYTLFALSEYSLILFNGLFHTTIYYEFQSRVLSLVTAALKANYYLLPMHDYIEKRGT
;
A
#
# COMPACT_ATOMS: atom_id res chain seq x y z
N MET A 1 11.85 -20.31 -30.30
CA MET A 1 11.30 -19.80 -29.03
C MET A 1 11.69 -20.81 -27.95
N ASN A 2 12.61 -20.43 -27.05
CA ASN A 2 13.11 -21.33 -26.00
C ASN A 2 11.99 -21.59 -24.98
N LYS A 3 11.37 -22.78 -25.03
CA LYS A 3 10.34 -23.20 -24.06
C LYS A 3 11.02 -23.65 -22.77
N ILE A 4 11.29 -22.68 -21.89
CA ILE A 4 11.67 -22.95 -20.51
C ILE A 4 10.35 -23.05 -19.74
N ASN A 5 9.94 -24.27 -19.37
CA ASN A 5 8.70 -24.45 -18.62
C ASN A 5 9.01 -24.36 -17.12
N ARG A 6 9.08 -23.13 -16.63
CA ARG A 6 9.03 -22.82 -15.20
C ARG A 6 7.63 -22.40 -14.82
N ILE A 7 7.07 -23.09 -13.85
CA ILE A 7 5.70 -22.89 -13.40
C ILE A 7 5.75 -22.56 -11.92
N CYS A 8 5.19 -21.40 -11.58
CA CYS A 8 5.33 -20.77 -10.29
C CYS A 8 3.97 -20.59 -9.62
N VAL A 9 3.92 -20.83 -8.32
CA VAL A 9 2.78 -20.49 -7.47
C VAL A 9 3.05 -19.15 -6.80
N ILE A 10 2.15 -18.18 -6.96
CA ILE A 10 2.34 -16.81 -6.47
C ILE A 10 1.14 -16.39 -5.59
N PRO A 11 1.34 -15.83 -4.39
CA PRO A 11 0.28 -15.29 -3.56
C PRO A 11 -0.28 -14.00 -4.14
N LEU A 12 -1.60 -13.93 -4.23
CA LEU A 12 -2.37 -12.77 -4.62
C LEU A 12 -2.65 -11.89 -3.40
N PHE A 13 -2.71 -10.57 -3.60
CA PHE A 13 -2.98 -9.61 -2.53
C PHE A 13 -4.46 -9.20 -2.46
N THR A 14 -5.27 -9.54 -3.47
CA THR A 14 -6.71 -9.22 -3.56
C THR A 14 -7.44 -10.30 -4.36
N ASN A 15 -8.76 -10.43 -4.16
CA ASN A 15 -9.66 -11.16 -5.04
C ASN A 15 -9.75 -10.40 -6.38
N TYR A 16 -8.73 -10.54 -7.24
CA TYR A 16 -8.88 -10.18 -8.63
C TYR A 16 -9.91 -11.13 -9.22
N GLY A 17 -11.11 -10.61 -9.45
CA GLY A 17 -12.16 -11.32 -10.16
C GLY A 17 -11.62 -11.86 -11.47
N CYS A 18 -11.84 -13.15 -11.68
CA CYS A 18 -11.86 -13.85 -12.96
C CYS A 18 -10.98 -13.20 -14.05
N LEU A 19 -9.65 -13.29 -13.91
CA LEU A 19 -8.78 -13.07 -15.06
C LEU A 19 -9.19 -14.09 -16.12
N HIS A 20 -9.66 -13.56 -17.25
CA HIS A 20 -10.08 -14.29 -18.43
C HIS A 20 -9.24 -15.56 -18.59
N GLN A 21 -9.92 -16.70 -18.65
CA GLN A 21 -9.30 -17.99 -18.91
C GLN A 21 -8.79 -17.96 -20.36
N ILE A 22 -7.60 -17.40 -20.57
CA ILE A 22 -6.98 -17.33 -21.88
C ILE A 22 -6.71 -18.78 -22.29
N ARG A 23 -7.44 -19.26 -23.31
CA ARG A 23 -7.14 -20.53 -23.97
C ARG A 23 -5.82 -20.36 -24.72
N ASN A 24 -4.72 -20.78 -24.11
CA ASN A 24 -3.48 -20.98 -24.86
C ASN A 24 -3.74 -22.07 -25.90
N SER A 25 -3.69 -21.73 -27.19
CA SER A 25 -3.70 -22.70 -28.27
C SER A 25 -2.28 -23.23 -28.43
N TYR A 26 -2.06 -24.48 -28.02
CA TYR A 26 -0.78 -25.14 -28.23
C TYR A 26 -0.79 -25.79 -29.61
N ASN A 27 0.18 -25.41 -30.46
CA ASN A 27 0.48 -26.17 -31.67
C ASN A 27 1.21 -27.45 -31.26
N TYR A 28 0.60 -28.60 -31.54
CA TYR A 28 1.18 -29.91 -31.28
C TYR A 28 1.98 -30.38 -32.50
N PRO A 29 3.16 -30.99 -32.32
CA PRO A 29 3.77 -31.39 -31.05
C PRO A 29 4.58 -30.27 -30.36
N VAL A 30 4.56 -30.25 -29.02
CA VAL A 30 5.40 -29.35 -28.21
C VAL A 30 6.77 -30.01 -28.02
N THR A 31 7.83 -29.44 -28.61
CA THR A 31 9.21 -29.86 -28.35
C THR A 31 9.77 -29.20 -27.09
N PHE A 32 10.51 -29.96 -26.28
CA PHE A 32 11.17 -29.50 -25.06
C PHE A 32 12.69 -29.45 -25.30
N GLU A 33 13.17 -28.45 -26.03
CA GLU A 33 14.57 -28.43 -26.50
C GLU A 33 15.57 -27.94 -25.45
N LYS A 34 15.16 -27.16 -24.45
CA LYS A 34 16.05 -26.55 -23.44
C LYS A 34 15.40 -26.49 -22.06
N VAL A 35 15.45 -27.60 -21.31
CA VAL A 35 15.05 -27.66 -19.91
C VAL A 35 16.30 -27.56 -19.04
N VAL A 36 16.34 -26.59 -18.13
CA VAL A 36 17.43 -26.46 -17.15
C VAL A 36 17.00 -27.20 -15.89
N PHE A 37 17.78 -28.19 -15.48
CA PHE A 37 17.58 -28.91 -14.23
C PHE A 37 18.44 -28.33 -13.11
N PRO A 38 18.03 -28.47 -11.85
CA PRO A 38 18.85 -28.08 -10.71
C PRO A 38 20.17 -28.88 -10.70
N PRO A 39 21.33 -28.24 -10.45
CA PRO A 39 22.62 -28.91 -10.48
C PRO A 39 22.79 -29.94 -9.34
N ASP A 40 22.01 -29.81 -8.26
CA ASP A 40 22.07 -30.69 -7.08
C ASP A 40 21.54 -32.11 -7.31
N GLY A 41 20.93 -32.40 -8.48
CA GLY A 41 20.34 -33.70 -8.80
C GLY A 41 19.13 -34.09 -7.93
N LYS A 42 18.69 -33.22 -7.03
CA LYS A 42 17.50 -33.39 -6.19
C LYS A 42 16.29 -32.81 -6.90
N PHE A 43 15.42 -33.68 -7.40
CA PHE A 43 14.21 -33.27 -8.11
C PHE A 43 12.96 -33.21 -7.22
N GLN A 44 13.02 -33.82 -6.03
CA GLN A 44 11.92 -33.80 -5.07
C GLN A 44 12.01 -32.61 -4.13
N LEU A 45 10.86 -32.13 -3.67
CA LEU A 45 10.79 -31.09 -2.64
C LEU A 45 11.35 -31.62 -1.33
N PRO A 46 12.31 -30.91 -0.71
CA PRO A 46 12.75 -31.25 0.63
C PRO A 46 11.62 -31.01 1.63
N THR A 47 11.58 -31.84 2.67
CA THR A 47 10.68 -31.63 3.81
C THR A 47 11.09 -30.36 4.53
N MET A 48 10.13 -29.47 4.79
CA MET A 48 10.40 -28.22 5.50
C MET A 48 10.53 -28.52 7.00
N PRO A 49 11.65 -28.14 7.63
CA PRO A 49 11.79 -28.37 9.06
C PRO A 49 10.84 -27.44 9.85
N PRO A 50 10.25 -27.91 10.96
CA PRO A 50 9.32 -27.10 11.77
C PRO A 50 10.04 -25.99 12.55
N GLU A 51 11.34 -26.16 12.79
CA GLU A 51 12.20 -25.18 13.45
C GLU A 51 13.46 -24.94 12.62
N PRO A 52 14.02 -23.72 12.65
CA PRO A 52 15.32 -23.46 12.03
C PRO A 52 16.43 -24.15 12.83
N VAL A 53 17.48 -24.57 12.11
CA VAL A 53 18.71 -25.09 12.71
C VAL A 53 19.51 -23.92 13.28
N TYR A 54 20.00 -24.06 14.51
CA TYR A 54 20.85 -23.06 15.16
C TYR A 54 22.22 -23.68 15.40
N ASP A 55 23.27 -23.01 14.93
CA ASP A 55 24.64 -23.50 15.12
C ASP A 55 25.21 -22.98 16.45
N GLU A 56 25.41 -23.90 17.39
CA GLU A 56 25.96 -23.58 18.72
C GLU A 56 27.40 -23.03 18.63
N ALA A 57 28.17 -23.49 17.63
CA ALA A 57 29.54 -23.03 17.38
C ALA A 57 29.63 -21.55 16.96
N LEU A 58 28.57 -21.02 16.33
CA LEU A 58 28.45 -19.61 15.93
C LEU A 58 27.78 -18.76 17.01
N GLY A 59 27.37 -19.36 18.14
CA GLY A 59 26.69 -18.68 19.24
C GLY A 59 25.27 -18.26 18.91
N GLU A 60 24.62 -18.92 17.94
CA GLU A 60 23.24 -18.62 17.57
C GLU A 60 22.26 -19.14 18.62
N VAL A 61 21.37 -18.26 19.11
CA VAL A 61 20.39 -18.60 20.16
C VAL A 61 19.00 -18.19 19.72
N LYS A 62 17.99 -18.99 20.09
CA LYS A 62 16.56 -18.70 19.90
C LYS A 62 16.18 -17.35 20.55
N LYS A 63 16.02 -16.31 19.75
CA LYS A 63 15.65 -14.95 20.20
C LYS A 63 14.18 -14.64 19.96
N LYS A 64 13.47 -14.11 20.96
CA LYS A 64 12.08 -13.67 20.84
C LYS A 64 11.98 -12.33 20.09
N LEU A 65 11.50 -12.34 18.85
CA LEU A 65 11.33 -11.12 18.05
C LEU A 65 10.05 -10.34 18.40
N ASN A 66 10.02 -9.05 18.05
CA ASN A 66 8.79 -8.24 18.09
C ASN A 66 7.98 -8.51 16.82
N LYS A 67 6.65 -8.60 16.94
CA LYS A 67 5.78 -8.77 15.78
C LYS A 67 5.78 -7.48 14.95
N ARG A 68 6.36 -7.52 13.76
CA ARG A 68 6.26 -6.43 12.76
C ARG A 68 5.14 -6.77 11.79
N MET A 69 4.12 -5.90 11.67
CA MET A 69 2.99 -6.14 10.74
C MET A 69 3.36 -5.97 9.25
N ILE A 70 4.53 -5.40 8.96
CA ILE A 70 5.07 -5.22 7.60
C ILE A 70 5.44 -6.57 6.96
N GLU A 71 5.68 -7.58 7.79
CA GLU A 71 5.88 -8.96 7.38
C GLU A 71 4.49 -9.61 7.25
N ALA A 72 3.99 -9.67 6.03
CA ALA A 72 2.68 -10.26 5.71
C ALA A 72 2.58 -11.73 6.16
N ARG A 73 1.33 -12.22 6.23
CA ARG A 73 0.89 -13.51 6.80
C ARG A 73 1.89 -14.64 6.54
N GLY A 74 2.24 -15.35 7.62
CA GLY A 74 3.15 -16.49 7.57
C GLY A 74 2.57 -17.63 6.75
N TYR A 75 3.45 -18.35 6.04
CA TYR A 75 3.16 -19.68 5.53
C TYR A 75 3.27 -20.67 6.69
N GLU A 76 2.19 -21.42 6.96
CA GLU A 76 2.28 -22.65 7.74
C GLU A 76 2.63 -23.80 6.78
N PRO A 77 3.61 -24.65 7.11
CA PRO A 77 3.92 -25.85 6.34
C PRO A 77 2.78 -26.85 6.47
N ILE A 78 1.76 -26.67 5.64
CA ILE A 78 0.76 -27.70 5.38
C ILE A 78 1.46 -28.67 4.44
N HIS A 79 1.48 -29.98 4.77
CA HIS A 79 2.02 -31.14 4.03
C HIS A 79 1.84 -31.10 2.49
N THR A 80 2.48 -30.14 1.83
CA THR A 80 2.29 -29.79 0.43
C THR A 80 3.36 -30.54 -0.36
N GLU A 81 4.55 -30.66 0.22
CA GLU A 81 5.65 -31.49 -0.23
C GLU A 81 5.23 -32.94 -0.49
N ASP A 82 4.49 -33.57 0.42
CA ASP A 82 4.07 -34.97 0.28
C ASP A 82 3.13 -35.17 -0.92
N HIS A 83 2.24 -34.21 -1.16
CA HIS A 83 1.32 -34.28 -2.30
C HIS A 83 2.07 -34.06 -3.62
N VAL A 84 2.91 -33.02 -3.69
CA VAL A 84 3.65 -32.69 -4.91
C VAL A 84 4.63 -33.81 -5.25
N ASN A 85 5.39 -34.31 -4.27
CA ASN A 85 6.36 -35.39 -4.48
C ASN A 85 5.71 -36.70 -4.98
N LYS A 86 4.46 -37.00 -4.58
CA LYS A 86 3.71 -38.14 -5.11
C LYS A 86 3.25 -37.96 -6.55
N MET A 87 3.07 -36.72 -7.00
CA MET A 87 2.57 -36.39 -8.34
C MET A 87 3.69 -36.13 -9.37
N LEU A 88 4.92 -35.89 -8.91
CA LEU A 88 6.09 -35.67 -9.77
C LEU A 88 6.52 -36.94 -10.50
N LYS A 89 6.83 -36.80 -11.79
CA LYS A 89 7.44 -37.85 -12.63
C LYS A 89 8.97 -37.77 -12.59
N LYS A 90 9.65 -38.79 -13.14
CA LYS A 90 11.13 -38.90 -13.12
C LYS A 90 11.86 -37.72 -13.78
N ASP A 91 11.25 -37.10 -14.79
CA ASP A 91 11.87 -36.02 -15.58
C ASP A 91 11.33 -34.63 -15.18
N GLN A 92 10.79 -34.52 -13.97
CA GLN A 92 10.20 -33.31 -13.40
C GLN A 92 10.85 -33.00 -12.06
N PHE A 93 10.93 -31.72 -11.71
CA PHE A 93 11.46 -31.27 -10.43
C PHE A 93 10.57 -30.21 -9.78
N ALA A 94 10.65 -30.09 -8.46
CA ALA A 94 10.01 -29.01 -7.72
C ALA A 94 10.94 -28.43 -6.64
N ILE A 95 10.87 -27.11 -6.46
CA ILE A 95 11.74 -26.34 -5.56
C ILE A 95 10.91 -25.35 -4.75
N TRP A 96 11.22 -25.26 -3.45
CA TRP A 96 10.76 -24.16 -2.60
C TRP A 96 11.52 -22.87 -2.92
N ARG A 97 10.79 -21.78 -3.21
CA ARG A 97 11.35 -20.41 -3.38
C ARG A 97 11.20 -19.56 -2.11
N VAL A 98 10.83 -20.22 -1.02
CA VAL A 98 10.63 -19.67 0.31
C VAL A 98 11.56 -20.40 1.26
N ASP A 99 12.17 -19.63 2.15
CA ASP A 99 13.07 -20.16 3.16
C ASP A 99 12.32 -20.98 4.21
N ALA A 100 13.05 -21.88 4.87
CA ALA A 100 12.53 -22.61 6.02
C ALA A 100 12.02 -21.63 7.11
N PRO A 101 11.00 -22.02 7.89
CA PRO A 101 10.46 -21.19 8.96
C PRO A 101 11.54 -20.68 9.91
N TRP A 102 11.68 -19.35 10.00
CA TRP A 102 12.72 -18.71 10.82
C TRP A 102 12.17 -17.64 11.76
N LEU A 103 10.95 -17.14 11.53
CA LEU A 103 10.35 -16.07 12.32
C LEU A 103 9.60 -16.65 13.53
N PRO A 104 10.07 -16.47 14.78
CA PRO A 104 9.43 -17.04 15.95
C PRO A 104 8.13 -16.32 16.31
N ARG A 105 7.10 -17.11 16.60
CA ARG A 105 5.82 -16.63 17.15
C ARG A 105 5.66 -17.05 18.59
N THR A 106 5.51 -16.05 19.45
CA THR A 106 5.26 -16.28 20.87
C THR A 106 3.78 -16.38 21.16
N GLN A 107 3.36 -17.39 21.92
CA GLN A 107 1.99 -17.52 22.41
C GLN A 107 2.01 -17.61 23.94
N ARG A 108 1.07 -16.92 24.60
CA ARG A 108 0.86 -17.07 26.04
C ARG A 108 -0.13 -18.20 26.31
N LEU A 109 0.00 -18.83 27.47
CA LEU A 109 -0.98 -19.82 27.94
C LEU A 109 -2.35 -19.16 28.10
N LYS A 110 -3.39 -19.90 27.71
CA LYS A 110 -4.79 -19.45 27.82
C LYS A 110 -5.12 -19.21 29.30
N GLY A 111 -5.76 -18.07 29.61
CA GLY A 111 -6.13 -17.69 30.99
C GLY A 111 -5.10 -16.88 31.77
N THR A 112 -3.94 -16.55 31.19
CA THR A 112 -2.93 -15.70 31.85
C THR A 112 -3.31 -14.21 31.81
N LYS A 113 -3.06 -13.50 32.93
CA LYS A 113 -3.32 -12.04 33.02
C LYS A 113 -2.42 -11.25 32.05
N ARG A 114 -2.89 -10.07 31.64
CA ARG A 114 -2.07 -9.10 30.88
C ARG A 114 -0.90 -8.60 31.75
N GLY A 115 0.27 -8.37 31.14
CA GLY A 115 1.53 -8.04 31.86
C GLY A 115 2.50 -9.23 31.96
N GLY A 116 3.71 -9.04 32.50
CA GLY A 116 4.67 -10.14 32.78
C GLY A 116 5.61 -10.57 31.63
N GLY A 117 5.80 -9.76 30.59
CA GLY A 117 6.77 -10.05 29.50
C GLY A 117 6.25 -10.97 28.38
N LYS A 118 7.10 -11.33 27.42
CA LYS A 118 6.69 -12.15 26.25
C LYS A 118 6.57 -13.63 26.60
N GLY A 119 5.51 -14.28 26.08
CA GLY A 119 5.30 -15.73 26.23
C GLY A 119 6.42 -16.58 25.60
N PRO A 120 6.39 -17.91 25.80
CA PRO A 120 7.28 -18.84 25.11
C PRO A 120 7.06 -18.81 23.59
N ILE A 121 8.06 -19.25 22.82
CA ILE A 121 7.94 -19.47 21.38
C ILE A 121 7.05 -20.70 21.17
N HIS A 122 6.00 -20.57 20.36
CA HIS A 122 5.06 -21.64 20.03
C HIS A 122 5.45 -22.34 18.73
N HIS A 123 5.74 -21.57 17.68
CA HIS A 123 6.09 -22.08 16.36
C HIS A 123 6.89 -21.03 15.58
N PHE A 124 7.45 -21.44 14.45
CA PHE A 124 8.12 -20.57 13.49
C PHE A 124 7.28 -20.42 12.23
N GLU A 125 7.36 -19.25 11.61
CA GLU A 125 6.70 -18.95 10.34
C GLU A 125 7.73 -18.42 9.33
N THR A 126 7.41 -18.51 8.03
CA THR A 126 8.09 -17.70 7.01
C THR A 126 7.13 -16.65 6.47
N PRO A 127 7.41 -15.34 6.62
CA PRO A 127 6.53 -14.31 6.09
C PRO A 127 6.61 -14.25 4.57
N VAL A 128 5.45 -14.31 3.91
CA VAL A 128 5.36 -14.26 2.44
C VAL A 128 4.62 -13.01 2.01
N ARG A 129 5.23 -12.23 1.10
CA ARG A 129 4.61 -11.04 0.50
C ARG A 129 3.89 -11.39 -0.80
N GLY A 130 2.88 -10.59 -1.15
CA GLY A 130 2.21 -10.68 -2.45
C GLY A 130 3.21 -10.60 -3.61
N GLY A 131 3.00 -11.41 -4.65
CA GLY A 131 3.90 -11.45 -5.81
C GLY A 131 5.18 -12.26 -5.65
N ARG A 132 5.47 -12.84 -4.46
CA ARG A 132 6.63 -13.73 -4.26
C ARG A 132 6.33 -15.15 -4.76
N ILE A 133 7.21 -15.73 -5.59
CA ILE A 133 7.07 -17.15 -5.97
C ILE A 133 7.29 -18.02 -4.72
N VAL A 134 6.35 -18.93 -4.44
CA VAL A 134 6.39 -19.84 -3.29
C VAL A 134 6.95 -21.21 -3.68
N LEU A 135 6.38 -21.78 -4.73
CA LEU A 135 6.70 -23.10 -5.25
C LEU A 135 7.00 -22.98 -6.75
N GLU A 136 8.08 -23.59 -7.19
CA GLU A 136 8.43 -23.70 -8.61
C GLU A 136 8.46 -25.16 -9.03
N VAL A 137 7.77 -25.50 -10.11
CA VAL A 137 7.80 -26.81 -10.77
C VAL A 137 8.37 -26.62 -12.17
N GLY A 138 9.29 -27.50 -12.56
CA GLY A 138 9.92 -27.49 -13.88
C GLY A 138 10.26 -28.89 -14.35
N GLY A 139 10.78 -29.01 -15.57
CA GLY A 139 11.07 -30.30 -16.20
C GLY A 139 10.40 -30.43 -17.57
N TYR A 140 10.30 -31.67 -18.03
CA TYR A 140 9.54 -32.02 -19.24
C TYR A 140 8.04 -32.12 -18.90
N ILE A 141 7.41 -30.97 -18.66
CA ILE A 141 6.01 -30.87 -18.23
C ILE A 141 5.23 -29.85 -19.04
N LEU A 142 3.99 -30.20 -19.41
CA LEU A 142 3.05 -29.28 -20.04
C LEU A 142 2.37 -28.38 -19.00
N GLU A 143 2.01 -27.15 -19.37
CA GLU A 143 1.33 -26.23 -18.45
C GLU A 143 0.02 -26.82 -17.90
N ALA A 144 -0.76 -27.49 -18.74
CA ALA A 144 -2.01 -28.14 -18.34
C ALA A 144 -1.78 -29.28 -17.32
N GLU A 145 -0.71 -30.04 -17.49
CA GLU A 145 -0.34 -31.13 -16.58
C GLU A 145 0.12 -30.57 -15.23
N ALA A 146 1.01 -29.58 -15.24
CA ALA A 146 1.47 -28.91 -14.03
C ALA A 146 0.32 -28.24 -13.26
N ARG A 147 -0.62 -27.63 -14.00
CA ARG A 147 -1.81 -27.03 -13.39
C ARG A 147 -2.66 -28.09 -12.69
N ALA A 148 -2.86 -29.25 -13.31
CA ALA A 148 -3.60 -30.35 -12.69
C ALA A 148 -2.90 -30.88 -11.43
N GLN A 149 -1.56 -31.00 -11.45
CA GLN A 149 -0.76 -31.45 -10.30
C GLN A 149 -0.80 -30.45 -9.13
N LEU A 150 -0.78 -29.14 -9.41
CA LEU A 150 -0.67 -28.11 -8.37
C LEU A 150 -2.02 -27.60 -7.85
N MET A 151 -3.11 -27.73 -8.62
CA MET A 151 -4.43 -27.21 -8.23
C MET A 151 -4.90 -27.68 -6.84
N PRO A 152 -4.73 -28.95 -6.43
CA PRO A 152 -5.12 -29.39 -5.09
C PRO A 152 -4.30 -28.73 -3.97
N CYS A 153 -3.02 -28.42 -4.23
CA CYS A 153 -2.16 -27.71 -3.30
C CYS A 153 -2.59 -26.26 -3.12
N LEU A 154 -3.03 -25.60 -4.20
CA LEU A 154 -3.43 -24.19 -4.18
C LEU A 154 -4.59 -23.93 -3.20
N GLN A 155 -5.54 -24.84 -3.12
CA GLN A 155 -6.70 -24.71 -2.23
C GLN A 155 -6.36 -24.81 -0.74
N ARG A 156 -5.17 -25.31 -0.40
CA ARG A 156 -4.74 -25.47 1.00
C ARG A 156 -4.07 -24.22 1.56
N PHE A 157 -3.65 -23.27 0.72
CA PHE A 157 -2.94 -22.10 1.21
C PHE A 157 -3.87 -21.18 2.03
N PRO A 158 -3.38 -20.58 3.14
CA PRO A 158 -4.17 -19.67 4.00
C PRO A 158 -4.38 -18.28 3.37
N PHE A 159 -3.88 -18.07 2.15
CA PHE A 159 -3.99 -16.84 1.37
C PHE A 159 -4.28 -17.20 -0.10
N PRO A 160 -4.93 -16.30 -0.86
CA PRO A 160 -5.23 -16.57 -2.26
C PRO A 160 -3.93 -16.72 -3.04
N VAL A 161 -3.86 -17.74 -3.88
CA VAL A 161 -2.69 -18.08 -4.71
C VAL A 161 -3.10 -18.24 -6.16
N GLU A 162 -2.23 -17.82 -7.06
CA GLU A 162 -2.39 -17.93 -8.50
C GLU A 162 -1.32 -18.85 -9.09
N PHE A 163 -1.73 -19.62 -10.09
CA PHE A 163 -0.83 -20.36 -10.96
C PHE A 163 -0.30 -19.45 -12.07
N VAL A 164 1.01 -19.42 -12.26
CA VAL A 164 1.65 -18.51 -13.20
C VAL A 164 2.78 -19.22 -13.96
N SER A 165 2.76 -19.13 -15.29
CA SER A 165 3.86 -19.60 -16.16
C SER A 165 4.81 -18.46 -16.53
N GLU A 166 6.04 -18.81 -16.96
CA GLU A 166 7.05 -17.84 -17.39
C GLU A 166 6.55 -16.95 -18.55
N GLU A 167 5.88 -17.53 -19.55
CA GLU A 167 5.29 -16.78 -20.67
C GLU A 167 4.24 -15.78 -20.18
N LEU A 168 3.43 -16.16 -19.20
CA LEU A 168 2.38 -15.31 -18.63
C LEU A 168 2.98 -14.14 -17.83
N LEU A 169 4.08 -14.37 -17.10
CA LEU A 169 4.84 -13.29 -16.45
C LEU A 169 5.45 -12.32 -17.45
N GLN A 170 6.04 -12.83 -18.53
CA GLN A 170 6.65 -12.00 -19.56
C GLN A 170 5.60 -11.14 -20.26
N ARG A 171 4.45 -11.73 -20.62
CA ARG A 171 3.33 -11.00 -21.19
C ARG A 171 2.79 -9.93 -20.25
N ARG A 172 2.66 -10.21 -18.95
CA ARG A 172 2.27 -9.21 -17.94
C ARG A 172 3.24 -8.03 -17.93
N ARG A 173 4.56 -8.29 -17.92
CA ARG A 173 5.59 -7.23 -17.99
C ARG A 173 5.46 -6.39 -19.25
N GLU A 174 5.25 -7.01 -20.41
CA GLU A 174 5.06 -6.29 -21.68
C GLU A 174 3.79 -5.43 -21.68
N VAL A 175 2.69 -5.94 -21.12
CA VAL A 175 1.45 -5.19 -20.98
C VAL A 175 1.63 -4.02 -20.02
N ASP A 176 2.31 -4.21 -18.89
CA ASP A 176 2.57 -3.14 -17.93
C ASP A 176 3.44 -2.03 -18.55
N VAL A 177 4.46 -2.40 -19.33
CA VAL A 177 5.29 -1.44 -20.09
C VAL A 177 4.45 -0.71 -21.13
N LYS A 178 3.62 -1.42 -21.91
CA LYS A 178 2.72 -0.81 -22.90
C LYS A 178 1.73 0.15 -22.27
N ILE A 179 1.10 -0.22 -21.15
CA ILE A 179 0.18 0.65 -20.41
C ILE A 179 0.91 1.90 -19.94
N LYS A 180 2.15 1.76 -19.48
CA LYS A 180 2.96 2.90 -19.03
C LYS A 180 3.33 3.83 -20.18
N ASP A 181 3.73 3.29 -21.32
CA ASP A 181 4.10 4.06 -22.51
C ASP A 181 2.89 4.72 -23.18
N GLN A 182 1.73 4.05 -23.16
CA GLN A 182 0.46 4.53 -23.70
C GLN A 182 -0.37 5.33 -22.69
N ASN A 183 0.18 5.65 -21.52
CA ASN A 183 -0.53 6.41 -20.51
C ASN A 183 -0.65 7.88 -20.93
N GLU A 184 -1.81 8.27 -21.47
CA GLU A 184 -2.12 9.67 -21.81
C GLU A 184 -2.25 10.56 -20.57
N ASN A 185 -2.44 9.97 -19.38
CA ASN A 185 -2.56 10.75 -18.15
C ASN A 185 -1.22 11.37 -17.79
N LYS A 186 -1.19 12.71 -17.74
CA LYS A 186 0.00 13.52 -17.37
C LYS A 186 0.49 13.28 -15.94
N PHE A 187 -0.33 12.68 -15.06
CA PHE A 187 -0.02 12.48 -13.66
C PHE A 187 0.15 10.99 -13.32
N ASP A 188 1.39 10.62 -12.97
CA ASP A 188 1.71 9.32 -12.39
C ASP A 188 1.68 9.39 -10.86
N TRP A 189 1.26 8.31 -10.19
CA TRP A 189 1.18 8.25 -8.73
C TRP A 189 2.56 8.42 -8.08
N ASP A 190 3.59 7.86 -8.70
CA ASP A 190 4.98 8.01 -8.25
C ASP A 190 5.39 9.51 -8.25
N THR A 191 4.85 10.28 -9.20
CA THR A 191 5.08 11.73 -9.29
C THR A 191 4.28 12.48 -8.23
N VAL A 192 2.98 12.20 -8.08
CA VAL A 192 2.11 12.86 -7.09
C VAL A 192 2.64 12.66 -5.65
N ILE A 193 3.08 11.45 -5.32
CA ILE A 193 3.63 11.12 -3.99
C ILE A 193 4.99 11.81 -3.79
N LYS A 194 5.86 11.80 -4.80
CA LYS A 194 7.19 12.44 -4.74
C LYS A 194 7.11 13.96 -4.55
N TYR A 195 6.17 14.61 -5.20
CA TYR A 195 5.98 16.07 -5.12
C TYR A 195 5.00 16.50 -4.02
N ASN A 196 4.47 15.55 -3.23
CA ASN A 196 3.78 15.79 -1.97
C ASN A 196 2.74 16.92 -2.04
N MET A 197 1.93 16.94 -3.11
CA MET A 197 1.16 18.11 -3.55
C MET A 197 0.05 18.60 -2.60
N GLN A 198 -0.03 18.07 -1.37
CA GLN A 198 -1.06 18.39 -0.35
C GLN A 198 -0.48 18.78 1.03
N VAL A 199 0.84 18.69 1.24
CA VAL A 199 1.39 18.77 2.60
C VAL A 199 1.48 20.19 3.18
N ILE A 200 1.50 21.23 2.35
CA ILE A 200 1.57 22.61 2.84
C ILE A 200 0.27 23.00 3.59
N GLU A 201 -0.89 22.57 3.10
CA GLU A 201 -2.18 22.87 3.75
C GLU A 201 -2.36 22.11 5.07
N ILE A 202 -1.97 20.83 5.10
CA ILE A 202 -2.08 19.97 6.30
C ILE A 202 -1.15 20.48 7.40
N VAL A 203 0.06 20.93 7.06
CA VAL A 203 1.00 21.52 8.02
C VAL A 203 0.47 22.85 8.56
N ALA A 204 -0.13 23.70 7.73
CA ALA A 204 -0.73 24.96 8.20
C ALA A 204 -1.93 24.74 9.14
N LEU A 205 -2.83 23.80 8.82
CA LEU A 205 -3.99 23.45 9.66
C LEU A 205 -3.58 22.84 11.02
N THR A 206 -2.56 21.96 11.01
CA THR A 206 -2.04 21.37 12.24
C THR A 206 -1.34 22.38 13.13
N LEU A 207 -0.62 23.35 12.56
CA LEU A 207 -0.02 24.45 13.29
C LEU A 207 -1.08 25.40 13.88
N LEU A 208 -2.13 25.74 13.12
CA LEU A 208 -3.25 26.55 13.61
C LEU A 208 -4.00 25.89 14.77
N ALA A 209 -4.34 24.60 14.62
CA ALA A 209 -5.00 23.84 15.67
C ALA A 209 -4.11 23.71 16.92
N MET A 210 -2.81 23.49 16.74
CA MET A 210 -1.84 23.44 17.83
C MET A 210 -1.75 24.78 18.56
N ILE A 211 -1.69 25.89 17.84
CA ILE A 211 -1.56 27.24 18.43
C ILE A 211 -2.84 27.66 19.14
N SER A 212 -4.02 27.36 18.59
CA SER A 212 -5.30 27.56 19.27
C SER A 212 -5.38 26.71 20.55
N SER A 213 -4.93 25.46 20.52
CA SER A 213 -4.92 24.58 21.70
C SER A 213 -3.92 25.06 22.76
N ILE A 214 -2.76 25.57 22.34
CA ILE A 214 -1.78 26.19 23.24
C ILE A 214 -2.34 27.48 23.85
N GLU A 215 -3.10 28.29 23.09
CA GLU A 215 -3.75 29.50 23.60
C GLU A 215 -4.70 29.16 24.76
N ASP A 216 -5.55 28.13 24.60
CA ASP A 216 -6.48 27.68 25.64
C ASP A 216 -5.74 27.17 26.89
N HIS A 217 -4.69 26.37 26.67
CA HIS A 217 -3.89 25.81 27.76
C HIS A 217 -3.07 26.89 28.50
N CYS A 218 -2.60 27.93 27.79
CA CYS A 218 -1.91 29.07 28.36
C CYS A 218 -2.86 30.06 29.03
N LYS A 219 -4.08 30.28 28.52
CA LYS A 219 -5.13 31.06 29.19
C LYS A 219 -5.52 30.42 30.53
N TYR A 220 -5.63 29.09 30.56
CA TYR A 220 -5.86 28.33 31.79
C TYR A 220 -4.67 28.46 32.78
N LYS A 221 -3.43 28.31 32.30
CA LYS A 221 -2.22 28.40 33.15
C LYS A 221 -1.93 29.82 33.66
N ARG A 222 -2.22 30.87 32.87
CA ARG A 222 -2.07 32.29 33.25
C ARG A 222 -3.07 32.72 34.34
N ARG A 223 -4.18 31.98 34.50
CA ARG A 223 -5.12 32.16 35.62
C ARG A 223 -4.57 31.58 36.95
N LEU A 224 -3.53 30.74 36.90
CA LEU A 224 -2.88 30.15 38.08
C LEU A 224 -1.53 30.78 38.45
N GLU A 225 -0.74 31.31 37.50
CA GLU A 225 0.56 31.92 37.79
C GLU A 225 0.77 33.22 37.00
N LEU A 226 1.00 34.33 37.72
CA LEU A 226 1.51 35.59 37.16
C LEU A 226 3.01 35.40 36.85
N ASN A 227 3.43 35.68 35.62
CA ASN A 227 4.82 35.87 35.13
C ASN A 227 5.29 35.00 33.94
N PHE A 228 4.42 34.57 33.02
CA PHE A 228 4.87 34.07 31.71
C PHE A 228 4.69 35.11 30.61
N ARG A 229 5.78 35.77 30.20
CA ARG A 229 5.82 36.75 29.10
C ARG A 229 6.41 36.08 27.86
N LEU A 230 5.57 35.79 26.86
CA LEU A 230 6.01 35.27 25.56
C LEU A 230 6.63 36.39 24.71
N THR A 231 7.69 36.06 23.98
CA THR A 231 8.41 36.95 23.06
C THR A 231 7.54 37.46 21.90
N PHE A 232 6.50 36.70 21.51
CA PHE A 232 5.51 37.11 20.50
C PHE A 232 4.08 36.91 21.03
N PRO A 233 3.16 37.86 20.79
CA PRO A 233 1.76 37.71 21.20
C PRO A 233 1.04 36.67 20.31
N PHE A 234 0.38 35.70 20.94
CA PHE A 234 -0.38 34.64 20.25
C PHE A 234 -1.42 35.16 19.25
N SER A 235 -2.06 36.30 19.52
CA SER A 235 -3.03 36.93 18.62
C SER A 235 -2.43 37.31 17.26
N VAL A 236 -1.17 37.77 17.25
CA VAL A 236 -0.46 38.12 16.01
C VAL A 236 -0.09 36.87 15.24
N LEU A 237 0.32 35.81 15.94
CA LEU A 237 0.63 34.52 15.32
C LEU A 237 -0.62 33.87 14.69
N HIS A 238 -1.74 33.88 15.41
CA HIS A 238 -3.03 33.40 14.91
C HIS A 238 -3.46 34.16 13.66
N MET A 239 -3.35 35.50 13.65
CA MET A 239 -3.67 36.33 12.49
C MET A 239 -2.82 35.97 11.25
N ILE A 240 -1.49 35.85 11.41
CA ILE A 240 -0.58 35.53 10.31
C ILE A 240 -0.88 34.13 9.74
N LEU A 241 -1.08 33.15 10.62
CA LEU A 241 -1.33 31.78 10.20
C LEU A 241 -2.71 31.61 9.57
N PHE A 242 -3.73 32.26 10.10
CA PHE A 242 -5.09 32.24 9.54
C PHE A 242 -5.08 32.83 8.13
N ASN A 243 -4.45 33.98 7.93
CA ASN A 243 -4.35 34.60 6.61
C ASN A 243 -3.54 33.73 5.62
N THR A 244 -2.43 33.15 6.07
CA THR A 244 -1.61 32.24 5.25
C THR A 244 -2.41 31.00 4.85
N PHE A 245 -3.19 30.42 5.76
CA PHE A 245 -4.07 29.28 5.49
C PHE A 245 -5.14 29.63 4.45
N VAL A 246 -5.82 30.77 4.58
CA VAL A 246 -6.86 31.21 3.63
C VAL A 246 -6.28 31.42 2.23
N ILE A 247 -5.11 32.05 2.11
CA ILE A 247 -4.46 32.28 0.81
C ILE A 247 -4.03 30.96 0.17
N CYS A 248 -3.33 30.10 0.93
CA CYS A 248 -2.86 28.81 0.44
C CYS A 248 -4.03 27.92 0.01
N SER A 249 -5.09 27.85 0.82
CA SER A 249 -6.27 27.03 0.51
C SER A 249 -7.04 27.52 -0.70
N THR A 250 -7.17 28.83 -0.87
CA THR A 250 -7.82 29.41 -2.06
C THR A 250 -7.02 29.08 -3.33
N LEU A 251 -5.69 29.22 -3.28
CA LEU A 251 -4.81 28.86 -4.40
C LEU A 251 -4.92 27.36 -4.73
N TYR A 252 -4.91 26.50 -3.72
CA TYR A 252 -5.04 25.06 -3.91
C TYR A 252 -6.40 24.67 -4.50
N MET A 253 -7.50 25.25 -4.04
CA MET A 253 -8.83 24.97 -4.62
C MET A 253 -8.92 25.38 -6.09
N VAL A 254 -8.37 26.55 -6.44
CA VAL A 254 -8.36 27.05 -7.83
C VAL A 254 -7.49 26.15 -8.70
N ILE A 255 -6.25 25.89 -8.29
CA ILE A 255 -5.31 25.03 -9.04
C ILE A 255 -5.87 23.60 -9.13
N GLY A 256 -6.39 23.05 -8.04
CA GLY A 256 -6.94 21.69 -7.98
C GLY A 256 -8.18 21.52 -8.86
N THR A 257 -9.06 22.52 -8.92
CA THR A 257 -10.22 22.51 -9.82
C THR A 257 -9.80 22.66 -11.28
N TYR A 258 -8.84 23.55 -11.56
CA TYR A 258 -8.27 23.76 -12.89
C TYR A 258 -7.56 22.51 -13.43
N LEU A 259 -6.69 21.89 -12.62
CA LEU A 259 -5.99 20.65 -12.97
C LEU A 259 -6.97 19.50 -13.19
N PHE A 260 -8.06 19.43 -12.42
CA PHE A 260 -9.09 18.40 -12.59
C PHE A 260 -9.80 18.51 -13.94
N ASP A 261 -10.11 19.73 -14.38
CA ASP A 261 -10.71 19.98 -15.70
C ASP A 261 -9.73 19.67 -16.85
N LEU A 262 -8.48 20.13 -16.71
CA LEU A 262 -7.37 19.83 -17.63
C LEU A 262 -7.10 18.33 -17.79
N SER A 263 -7.30 17.55 -16.73
CA SER A 263 -7.10 16.10 -16.75
C SER A 263 -8.17 15.36 -17.56
N GLY A 264 -9.22 16.05 -18.05
CA GLY A 264 -10.30 15.44 -18.83
C GLY A 264 -11.20 14.47 -18.04
N ARG A 265 -10.91 14.27 -16.75
CA ARG A 265 -11.62 13.32 -15.86
C ARG A 265 -13.10 13.65 -15.72
N ARG A 266 -13.44 14.93 -15.85
CA ARG A 266 -14.81 15.45 -15.91
C ARG A 266 -15.68 14.71 -16.93
N ARG A 267 -15.15 14.47 -18.14
CA ARG A 267 -15.90 13.87 -19.26
C ARG A 267 -15.84 12.34 -19.28
N SER A 268 -15.05 11.72 -18.41
CA SER A 268 -14.82 10.26 -18.42
C SER A 268 -15.91 9.49 -17.67
N CYS A 269 -16.53 10.06 -16.63
CA CYS A 269 -17.53 9.36 -15.83
C CYS A 269 -18.53 10.32 -15.15
N LYS A 270 -19.75 9.83 -14.87
CA LYS A 270 -20.79 10.59 -14.15
C LYS A 270 -20.33 11.04 -12.75
N LEU A 271 -19.54 10.20 -12.06
CA LEU A 271 -18.95 10.55 -10.75
C LEU A 271 -17.93 11.70 -10.88
N GLY A 272 -17.21 11.79 -12.01
CA GLY A 272 -16.25 12.85 -12.28
C GLY A 272 -16.92 14.22 -12.47
N GLU A 273 -18.08 14.26 -13.11
CA GLU A 273 -18.89 15.49 -13.24
C GLU A 273 -19.40 15.97 -11.88
N ILE A 274 -19.92 15.06 -11.04
CA ILE A 274 -20.36 15.39 -9.67
C ILE A 274 -19.19 15.95 -8.85
N SER A 275 -18.02 15.29 -8.89
CA SER A 275 -16.81 15.76 -8.22
C SER A 275 -16.41 17.16 -8.68
N PHE A 276 -16.45 17.44 -9.99
CA PHE A 276 -16.15 18.76 -10.52
C PHE A 276 -17.14 19.83 -10.03
N GLN A 277 -18.44 19.54 -10.07
CA GLN A 277 -19.48 20.47 -9.62
C GLN A 277 -19.33 20.80 -8.13
N THR A 278 -19.07 19.80 -7.29
CA THR A 278 -18.81 20.02 -5.86
C THR A 278 -17.54 20.85 -5.64
N LYS A 279 -16.46 20.59 -6.38
CA LYS A 279 -15.22 21.39 -6.30
C LYS A 279 -15.42 22.84 -6.70
N ALA A 280 -16.09 23.09 -7.82
CA ALA A 280 -16.41 24.42 -8.29
C ALA A 280 -17.31 25.18 -7.29
N PHE A 281 -18.34 24.49 -6.77
CA PHE A 281 -19.21 25.04 -5.72
C PHE A 281 -18.43 25.44 -4.47
N CYS A 282 -17.55 24.58 -3.96
CA CYS A 282 -16.73 24.89 -2.78
C CYS A 282 -15.77 26.06 -3.05
N CYS A 283 -15.14 26.11 -4.23
CA CYS A 283 -14.24 27.21 -4.60
C CYS A 283 -14.96 28.56 -4.68
N VAL A 284 -16.16 28.59 -5.27
CA VAL A 284 -16.98 29.81 -5.34
C VAL A 284 -17.48 30.19 -3.94
N GLY A 285 -17.95 29.23 -3.15
CA GLY A 285 -18.38 29.44 -1.76
C GLY A 285 -17.28 30.02 -0.88
N GLN A 286 -16.04 29.54 -1.03
CA GLN A 286 -14.86 30.07 -0.34
C GLN A 286 -14.60 31.54 -0.70
N PHE A 287 -14.61 31.87 -1.99
CA PHE A 287 -14.37 33.24 -2.47
C PHE A 287 -15.45 34.21 -1.97
N VAL A 288 -16.73 33.80 -2.06
CA VAL A 288 -17.86 34.61 -1.56
C VAL A 288 -17.76 34.81 -0.05
N SER A 289 -17.40 33.77 0.71
CA SER A 289 -17.21 33.86 2.16
C SER A 289 -16.07 34.79 2.53
N LEU A 290 -14.99 34.82 1.73
CA LEU A 290 -13.86 35.74 1.93
C LEU A 290 -14.28 37.20 1.71
N VAL A 291 -15.04 37.48 0.65
CA VAL A 291 -15.56 38.82 0.37
C VAL A 291 -16.47 39.29 1.51
N PHE A 292 -17.35 38.43 2.02
CA PHE A 292 -18.19 38.76 3.17
C PHE A 292 -17.40 39.00 4.45
N ALA A 293 -16.37 38.19 4.72
CA ALA A 293 -15.50 38.38 5.87
C ALA A 293 -14.81 39.76 5.83
N LEU A 294 -14.24 40.13 4.68
CA LEU A 294 -13.62 41.45 4.49
C LEU A 294 -14.63 42.59 4.62
N TYR A 295 -15.84 42.42 4.08
CA TYR A 295 -16.92 43.40 4.16
C TYR A 295 -17.38 43.64 5.61
N PHE A 296 -17.66 42.58 6.37
CA PHE A 296 -18.10 42.70 7.75
C PHE A 296 -16.98 43.22 8.66
N PHE A 297 -15.72 42.83 8.39
CA PHE A 297 -14.57 43.37 9.11
C PHE A 297 -14.42 44.88 8.88
N TYR A 298 -14.49 45.33 7.63
CA TYR A 298 -14.46 46.76 7.29
C TYR A 298 -15.63 47.52 7.95
N ARG A 299 -16.85 46.98 7.84
CA ARG A 299 -18.05 47.61 8.37
C ARG A 299 -18.03 47.70 9.90
N HIS A 300 -17.57 46.65 10.58
CA HIS A 300 -17.39 46.62 12.02
C HIS A 300 -16.39 47.69 12.48
N ASN A 301 -15.23 47.78 11.82
CA ASN A 301 -14.18 48.73 12.20
C ASN A 301 -14.54 50.18 11.90
N ARG A 302 -15.38 50.44 10.88
CA ARG A 302 -15.72 51.80 10.46
C ARG A 302 -16.99 52.35 11.12
N TYR A 303 -18.00 51.51 11.32
CA TYR A 303 -19.33 51.94 11.75
C TYR A 303 -19.75 51.38 13.12
N CYS A 304 -19.00 50.44 13.70
CA CYS A 304 -19.27 49.86 15.02
C CYS A 304 -20.72 49.37 15.24
N GLU A 305 -21.35 48.85 14.18
CA GLU A 305 -22.72 48.35 14.25
C GLU A 305 -22.81 47.02 15.03
N SER A 306 -23.84 46.89 15.86
CA SER A 306 -24.13 45.67 16.63
C SER A 306 -24.36 44.47 15.72
N GLY A 307 -23.78 43.32 16.07
CA GLY A 307 -23.95 42.06 15.33
C GLY A 307 -22.99 41.84 14.16
N MET A 308 -22.23 42.87 13.74
CA MET A 308 -21.24 42.73 12.64
C MET A 308 -20.12 41.74 12.99
N TYR A 309 -19.71 41.68 14.26
CA TYR A 309 -18.71 40.71 14.71
C TYR A 309 -19.20 39.25 14.61
N THR A 310 -20.47 39.01 14.90
CA THR A 310 -21.08 37.68 14.78
C THR A 310 -21.15 37.23 13.31
N LEU A 311 -21.49 38.14 12.40
CA LEU A 311 -21.52 37.87 10.97
C LEU A 311 -20.12 37.64 10.40
N PHE A 312 -19.13 38.38 10.89
CA PHE A 312 -17.72 38.14 10.60
C PHE A 312 -17.30 36.71 11.02
N ALA A 313 -17.58 36.31 12.26
CA ALA A 313 -17.28 34.95 12.73
C ALA A 313 -18.01 33.85 11.91
N LEU A 314 -19.27 34.09 11.52
CA LEU A 314 -20.02 33.17 10.67
C LEU A 314 -19.39 32.99 9.28
N SER A 315 -18.86 34.08 8.70
CA SER A 315 -18.13 34.01 7.43
C SER A 315 -16.81 33.24 7.55
N GLU A 316 -16.10 33.35 8.68
CA GLU A 316 -14.89 32.56 8.95
C GLU A 316 -15.20 31.06 9.09
N TYR A 317 -16.28 30.69 9.79
CA TYR A 317 -16.71 29.30 9.85
C TYR A 317 -17.12 28.74 8.49
N SER A 318 -17.71 29.58 7.63
CA SER A 318 -18.05 29.20 6.26
C SER A 318 -16.79 28.90 5.43
N LEU A 319 -15.70 29.67 5.61
CA LEU A 319 -14.40 29.40 4.96
C LEU A 319 -13.81 28.04 5.36
N ILE A 320 -13.96 27.65 6.64
CA ILE A 320 -13.48 26.35 7.12
C ILE A 320 -14.36 25.22 6.58
N LEU A 321 -15.67 25.43 6.53
CA LEU A 321 -16.64 24.46 6.01
C LEU A 321 -16.38 24.14 4.53
N PHE A 322 -16.27 25.15 3.68
CA PHE A 322 -16.01 24.94 2.24
C PHE A 322 -14.63 24.33 1.99
N ASN A 323 -13.63 24.64 2.84
CA ASN A 323 -12.35 23.94 2.81
C ASN A 323 -12.48 22.45 3.15
N GLY A 324 -13.17 22.10 4.23
CA GLY A 324 -13.43 20.71 4.59
C GLY A 324 -14.19 19.95 3.50
N LEU A 325 -15.26 20.55 2.96
CA LEU A 325 -16.05 19.96 1.87
C LEU A 325 -15.24 19.77 0.58
N PHE A 326 -14.31 20.65 0.27
CA PHE A 326 -13.41 20.46 -0.86
C PHE A 326 -12.54 19.21 -0.70
N HIS A 327 -12.01 18.95 0.50
CA HIS A 327 -11.21 17.76 0.76
C HIS A 327 -12.04 16.46 0.78
N THR A 328 -13.31 16.50 1.19
CA THR A 328 -14.17 15.29 1.12
C THR A 328 -14.45 14.86 -0.32
N THR A 329 -14.24 15.73 -1.32
CA THR A 329 -14.40 15.37 -2.75
C THR A 329 -13.46 14.24 -3.18
N ILE A 330 -12.36 14.02 -2.45
CA ILE A 330 -11.45 12.88 -2.62
C ILE A 330 -12.20 11.54 -2.54
N TYR A 331 -13.27 11.45 -1.73
CA TYR A 331 -14.10 10.25 -1.64
C TYR A 331 -14.66 9.85 -3.00
N TYR A 332 -15.21 10.80 -3.74
CA TYR A 332 -15.79 10.56 -5.07
C TYR A 332 -14.71 10.18 -6.11
N GLU A 333 -13.47 10.61 -5.91
CA GLU A 333 -12.34 10.28 -6.80
C GLU A 333 -11.85 8.84 -6.62
N PHE A 334 -11.91 8.31 -5.40
CA PHE A 334 -11.44 6.96 -5.07
C PHE A 334 -12.52 5.88 -5.12
N GLN A 335 -13.82 6.22 -5.11
CA GLN A 335 -14.91 5.24 -5.06
C GLN A 335 -14.98 4.30 -6.28
N SER A 336 -14.44 4.72 -7.43
CA SER A 336 -14.36 3.90 -8.66
C SER A 336 -13.01 3.23 -8.86
N ARG A 337 -12.08 3.37 -7.91
CA ARG A 337 -10.71 2.83 -8.00
C ARG A 337 -10.47 1.90 -6.82
N VAL A 338 -10.04 0.67 -7.11
CA VAL A 338 -9.50 -0.20 -6.07
C VAL A 338 -8.20 0.44 -5.58
N LEU A 339 -8.24 1.00 -4.37
CA LEU A 339 -7.09 1.62 -3.72
C LEU A 339 -6.12 0.51 -3.34
N SER A 340 -5.32 0.09 -4.31
CA SER A 340 -4.25 -0.86 -4.09
C SER A 340 -3.11 -0.06 -3.47
N LEU A 341 -3.03 -0.04 -2.15
CA LEU A 341 -1.86 0.41 -1.39
C LEU A 341 -0.69 -0.54 -1.69
N VAL A 342 -0.20 -0.48 -2.91
CA VAL A 342 1.06 -1.06 -3.33
C VAL A 342 2.07 0.01 -3.00
N THR A 343 2.59 -0.01 -1.77
CA THR A 343 3.82 0.69 -1.40
C THR A 343 4.81 0.54 -2.56
N ALA A 344 5.65 1.52 -2.89
CA ALA A 344 6.71 1.31 -3.89
C ALA A 344 7.59 0.07 -3.58
N ALA A 345 7.61 -0.38 -2.31
CA ALA A 345 8.17 -1.64 -1.84
C ALA A 345 7.36 -2.93 -2.18
N LEU A 346 6.17 -2.80 -2.77
CA LEU A 346 5.22 -3.81 -3.22
C LEU A 346 5.11 -3.87 -4.76
N LYS A 347 5.90 -3.09 -5.52
CA LYS A 347 6.30 -3.51 -6.87
C LYS A 347 7.15 -4.77 -6.69
N ALA A 348 6.48 -5.89 -6.41
CA ALA A 348 7.03 -7.22 -6.57
C ALA A 348 7.21 -7.37 -8.08
N ASN A 349 8.28 -6.76 -8.59
CA ASN A 349 8.83 -7.16 -9.87
C ASN A 349 8.96 -8.67 -9.77
N TYR A 350 8.25 -9.36 -10.66
CA TYR A 350 8.31 -10.80 -10.81
C TYR A 350 9.72 -11.17 -11.29
N TYR A 351 10.69 -11.08 -10.40
CA TYR A 351 12.04 -11.57 -10.64
C TYR A 351 11.96 -13.08 -10.45
N LEU A 352 11.94 -13.80 -11.56
CA LEU A 352 12.48 -15.16 -11.57
C LEU A 352 13.91 -15.02 -11.06
N LEU A 353 14.17 -15.48 -9.83
CA LEU A 353 15.54 -15.55 -9.33
C LEU A 353 16.34 -16.44 -10.30
N PRO A 354 17.55 -16.03 -10.71
CA PRO A 354 18.46 -16.91 -11.42
C PRO A 354 18.59 -18.22 -10.63
N MET A 355 18.53 -19.36 -11.32
CA MET A 355 18.61 -20.66 -10.65
C MET A 355 19.96 -20.84 -9.92
N HIS A 356 20.98 -20.06 -10.30
CA HIS A 356 22.37 -20.23 -9.91
C HIS A 356 22.73 -19.60 -8.55
N ASP A 357 21.97 -18.64 -8.04
CA ASP A 357 22.40 -17.81 -6.90
C ASP A 357 21.97 -18.37 -5.52
N TYR A 358 21.17 -19.45 -5.48
CA TYR A 358 20.65 -20.00 -4.22
C TYR A 358 21.59 -21.03 -3.57
N ILE A 359 22.52 -21.62 -4.33
CA ILE A 359 23.38 -22.71 -3.84
C ILE A 359 24.71 -22.16 -3.30
N GLU A 360 25.23 -21.09 -3.90
CA GLU A 360 26.56 -20.56 -3.54
C GLU A 360 26.60 -19.96 -2.12
N LYS A 361 25.45 -19.52 -1.58
CA LYS A 361 25.37 -18.94 -0.22
C LYS A 361 25.25 -19.96 0.92
N ARG A 362 25.17 -21.26 0.64
CA ARG A 362 25.20 -22.32 1.66
C ARG A 362 26.45 -23.21 1.57
N GLY A 363 27.39 -22.87 0.70
CA GLY A 363 28.62 -23.62 0.45
C GLY A 363 29.89 -23.01 1.05
N THR A 364 29.78 -22.08 2.01
CA THR A 364 30.94 -21.52 2.74
C THR A 364 30.63 -21.37 4.20
#